data_AF-A0A672HF67-F1
#
_entry.id   AF-A0A672HF67-F1
#
_cell.length_a   1.000
_cell.length_b   1.000
_cell.length_c   1.000
_cell.angle_alpha   90.00
_cell.angle_beta   90.00
_cell.angle_gamma   90.00
#
_symmetry.space_group_name_H-M   'P 1'
#
loop_
_entity.id
_entity.type
_entity.pdbx_description
1 polymer ?
#
loop_
_entity_poly.entity_id
_entity_poly.type
_entity_poly.pdbx_seq_one_letter_code
_entity_poly.pdbx_strand_id
1 'polypeptide(L)'
;MKNPPERSGIDFRVGAQLEARDRQKNWYSATIETIDYDQERVLVHYKQWSRRHNEWFHWSSPYLRPLERVSLRRRGVNPPASQPVCQDTRVHHLD
;
A
#
# COMPACT_ATOMS: atom_id res chain seq x y z
N MET A 1 26.08 5.38 6.66
CA MET A 1 24.75 5.56 6.06
C MET A 1 24.42 4.30 5.29
N LYS A 2 23.38 3.56 5.70
CA LYS A 2 22.93 2.38 4.97
C LYS A 2 22.00 2.85 3.85
N ASN A 3 22.24 2.39 2.63
CA ASN A 3 21.41 2.73 1.48
C ASN A 3 20.30 1.68 1.33
N PRO A 4 19.08 2.07 0.90
CA PRO A 4 18.04 1.11 0.59
C PRO A 4 18.50 0.14 -0.49
N PRO A 5 18.17 -1.17 -0.39
CA PRO A 5 18.52 -2.13 -1.41
C PRO A 5 17.82 -1.78 -2.72
N GLU A 6 18.55 -1.91 -3.84
CA GLU A 6 17.99 -1.76 -5.18
C GLU A 6 17.06 -2.95 -5.46
N ARG A 7 15.77 -2.78 -5.15
CA ARG A 7 14.72 -3.77 -5.47
C ARG A 7 14.00 -3.29 -6.70
N SER A 8 14.13 -4.04 -7.79
CA SER A 8 13.48 -3.74 -9.06
C SER A 8 11.97 -3.52 -8.85
N GLY A 9 11.53 -2.27 -9.05
CA GLY A 9 10.13 -1.86 -8.97
C GLY A 9 9.65 -1.28 -7.63
N ILE A 10 10.49 -1.22 -6.59
CA ILE A 10 10.15 -0.53 -5.33
C ILE A 10 11.00 0.73 -5.19
N ASP A 11 10.35 1.89 -5.19
CA ASP A 11 10.98 3.14 -4.84
C ASP A 11 10.98 3.29 -3.31
N PHE A 12 12.14 3.15 -2.65
CA PHE A 12 12.25 3.43 -1.21
C PHE A 12 12.41 4.93 -0.94
N ARG A 13 11.33 5.68 -1.14
CA ARG A 13 11.23 7.12 -0.81
C ARG A 13 9.93 7.42 -0.09
N VAL A 14 9.92 8.42 0.78
CA VAL A 14 8.68 8.93 1.38
C VAL A 14 7.71 9.35 0.27
N GLY A 15 6.47 8.89 0.35
CA GLY A 15 5.42 9.10 -0.65
C GLY A 15 5.42 8.09 -1.81
N ALA A 16 6.40 7.19 -1.90
CA ALA A 16 6.35 6.11 -2.89
C ALA A 16 5.24 5.11 -2.59
N GLN A 17 4.72 4.49 -3.65
CA GLN A 17 3.65 3.53 -3.56
C GLN A 17 4.19 2.11 -3.81
N LEU A 18 3.72 1.17 -3.01
CA LEU A 18 4.09 -0.24 -3.06
C LEU A 18 2.90 -1.09 -2.63
N GLU A 19 3.03 -2.41 -2.70
CA GLU A 19 2.08 -3.32 -2.06
C GLU A 19 2.71 -3.98 -0.84
N ALA A 20 1.98 -3.98 0.26
CA ALA A 20 2.38 -4.61 1.51
C ALA A 20 1.43 -5.75 1.85
N ARG A 21 1.99 -6.81 2.42
CA ARG A 21 1.24 -7.98 2.86
C ARG A 21 0.78 -7.79 4.30
N ASP A 22 -0.52 -7.94 4.54
CA ASP A 22 -1.09 -7.88 5.87
C ASP A 22 -0.94 -9.21 6.63
N ARG A 23 -1.43 -9.24 7.88
CA ARG A 23 -1.46 -10.43 8.73
C ARG A 23 -2.33 -11.56 8.17
N GLN A 24 -3.35 -11.23 7.39
CA GLN A 24 -4.21 -12.20 6.70
C GLN A 24 -3.60 -12.73 5.41
N LYS A 25 -2.32 -12.40 5.14
CA LYS A 25 -1.57 -12.81 3.96
C LYS A 25 -2.08 -12.21 2.64
N ASN A 26 -2.92 -11.17 2.71
CA ASN A 26 -3.45 -10.43 1.58
C ASN A 26 -2.53 -9.25 1.23
N TRP A 27 -2.49 -8.92 -0.07
CA TRP A 27 -1.70 -7.81 -0.57
C TRP A 27 -2.59 -6.58 -0.74
N TYR A 28 -2.14 -5.45 -0.19
CA TYR A 28 -2.86 -4.18 -0.29
C TYR A 28 -1.93 -3.08 -0.79
N SER A 29 -2.48 -2.18 -1.60
CA SER A 29 -1.78 -0.98 -2.02
C SER A 29 -1.52 -0.06 -0.82
N ALA A 30 -0.27 0.36 -0.70
CA ALA A 30 0.20 1.16 0.40
C ALA A 30 1.21 2.21 -0.05
N THR A 31 1.49 3.15 0.83
CA THR A 31 2.42 4.26 0.59
C THR A 31 3.45 4.28 1.71
N ILE A 32 4.70 4.60 1.38
CA ILE A 32 5.75 4.82 2.38
C ILE A 32 5.50 6.18 3.06
N GLU A 33 5.14 6.16 4.34
CA GLU A 33 4.95 7.37 5.14
C GLU A 33 6.30 7.87 5.67
N THR A 34 7.20 6.96 6.05
CA THR A 34 8.48 7.30 6.68
C THR A 34 9.51 6.20 6.41
N ILE A 35 10.80 6.56 6.38
CA ILE A 35 11.91 5.62 6.21
C ILE A 35 12.88 5.81 7.37
N ASP A 36 13.23 4.70 8.01
CA ASP A 36 14.25 4.61 9.04
C ASP A 36 15.48 3.91 8.45
N TYR A 37 16.55 4.69 8.25
CA TYR A 37 17.81 4.21 7.67
C TYR A 37 18.69 3.49 8.70
N ASP A 38 18.51 3.75 10.00
CA ASP A 38 19.29 3.12 11.06
C ASP A 38 18.80 1.71 11.33
N GLN A 39 17.48 1.55 11.34
CA GLN A 39 16.80 0.29 11.59
C GLN A 39 16.44 -0.48 10.32
N GLU A 40 16.70 0.11 9.14
CA GLU A 40 16.46 -0.50 7.82
C GLU A 40 14.97 -0.82 7.58
N ARG A 41 14.11 0.10 8.00
CA ARG A 41 12.65 -0.07 7.99
C ARG A 41 11.93 1.06 7.29
N VAL A 42 10.75 0.74 6.79
CA VAL A 42 9.82 1.68 6.18
C VAL A 42 8.47 1.59 6.89
N LEU A 43 7.90 2.75 7.22
CA LEU A 43 6.55 2.85 7.74
C LEU A 43 5.60 2.84 6.57
N VAL A 44 4.76 1.81 6.50
CA VAL A 44 3.82 1.62 5.41
C VAL A 44 2.43 2.02 5.86
N HIS A 45 1.78 2.87 5.06
CA HIS A 45 0.39 3.26 5.23
C HIS A 45 -0.49 2.64 4.13
N TYR A 46 -1.39 1.75 4.53
CA TYR A 46 -2.35 1.12 3.61
C TYR A 46 -3.38 2.15 3.14
N LYS A 47 -3.56 2.31 1.82
CA LYS A 47 -4.42 3.36 1.25
C LYS A 47 -5.89 3.25 1.67
N GLN A 48 -6.37 2.05 1.96
CA GLN A 48 -7.77 1.78 2.29
C GLN A 48 -8.01 1.68 3.81
N TRP A 49 -6.99 1.91 4.65
CA TRP A 49 -7.05 1.66 6.09
C TRP A 49 -6.69 2.93 6.85
N SER A 50 -7.14 3.02 8.10
CA SER A 50 -6.76 4.11 8.99
C SER A 50 -5.26 4.06 9.34
N ARG A 51 -4.65 5.23 9.58
CA ARG A 51 -3.23 5.37 9.98
C ARG A 51 -2.84 4.56 11.22
N ARG A 52 -3.81 4.19 12.06
CA ARG A 52 -3.60 3.29 13.20
C ARG A 52 -3.09 1.89 12.80
N HIS A 53 -3.30 1.51 11.54
CA HIS A 53 -2.84 0.25 10.96
C HIS A 53 -1.50 0.39 10.24
N ASN A 54 -0.84 1.54 10.36
CA ASN A 54 0.49 1.70 9.81
C ASN A 54 1.46 0.78 10.54
N GLU A 55 2.30 0.11 9.77
CA GLU A 55 3.21 -0.90 10.30
C GLU A 55 4.61 -0.69 9.72
N TRP A 56 5.60 -0.94 10.56
CA TRP A 56 7.01 -0.86 10.19
C TRP A 56 7.44 -2.18 9.57
N PHE A 57 7.94 -2.13 8.34
CA PHE A 57 8.48 -3.28 7.63
C PHE A 57 9.96 -3.08 7.34
N HIS A 58 10.75 -4.14 7.42
CA HIS A 58 12.11 -4.11 6.86
C HIS A 58 12.06 -3.90 5.34
N TRP A 59 12.89 -3.01 4.79
CA TRP A 59 12.92 -2.76 3.34
C TRP A 59 13.29 -4.00 2.50
N SER A 60 13.97 -4.96 3.12
CA SER A 60 14.40 -6.24 2.53
C SER A 60 13.35 -7.34 2.72
N SER A 61 12.25 -7.04 3.41
CA SER A 61 11.21 -8.02 3.72
C SER A 61 10.53 -8.53 2.45
N PRO A 62 10.27 -9.85 2.34
CA PRO A 62 9.52 -10.41 1.21
C PRO A 62 8.04 -10.00 1.23
N TYR A 63 7.57 -9.34 2.30
CA TYR A 63 6.19 -8.84 2.44
C TYR A 63 5.97 -7.47 1.78
N LEU A 64 7.00 -6.90 1.15
CA LEU A 64 6.92 -5.70 0.33
C LEU A 64 7.19 -6.07 -1.13
N ARG A 65 6.31 -5.63 -2.03
CA ARG A 65 6.48 -5.82 -3.47
C ARG A 65 6.20 -4.52 -4.25
N PRO A 66 6.72 -4.38 -5.47
CA PRO A 66 6.38 -3.28 -6.37
C PRO A 66 4.86 -3.11 -6.50
N LEU A 67 4.37 -1.87 -6.41
CA LEU A 67 3.00 -1.63 -6.85
C LEU A 67 2.96 -1.85 -8.36
N GLU A 68 2.14 -2.80 -8.80
CA GLU A 68 1.95 -3.01 -10.22
C GLU A 68 1.40 -1.73 -10.85
N ARG A 69 2.25 -1.02 -11.59
CA ARG A 69 1.85 0.16 -12.37
C ARG A 69 1.01 -0.37 -13.52
N VAL A 70 -0.28 -0.60 -13.27
CA VAL A 70 -1.27 -0.78 -14.33
C VAL A 70 -1.10 0.43 -15.25
N SER A 71 -0.48 0.16 -16.39
CA SER A 71 -0.29 1.14 -17.44
C SER A 71 -1.68 1.42 -17.99
N LEU A 72 -2.35 2.44 -17.46
CA LEU A 72 -3.69 2.92 -17.86
C LEU A 72 -3.81 3.29 -19.36
N ARG A 73 -2.81 2.98 -20.18
CA ARG A 73 -2.85 3.12 -21.64
C ARG A 73 -3.22 1.87 -22.41
N ARG A 74 -3.33 0.68 -21.79
CA ARG A 74 -3.82 -0.50 -22.52
C ARG A 74 -4.71 -1.40 -21.66
N ARG A 75 -6.00 -1.37 -22.00
CA ARG A 75 -7.06 -2.35 -21.70
C ARG A 75 -7.84 -2.08 -20.41
N GLY A 76 -9.09 -1.67 -20.59
CA GLY A 76 -10.11 -1.63 -19.54
C GLY A 76 -10.40 -3.04 -19.02
N VAL A 77 -9.76 -3.41 -17.93
CA VAL A 77 -10.07 -4.62 -17.17
C VAL A 77 -10.00 -4.27 -15.68
N ASN A 78 -11.14 -4.50 -15.01
CA ASN A 78 -11.37 -4.31 -13.57
C ASN A 78 -10.26 -4.93 -12.70
N PRO A 79 -9.79 -4.26 -11.62
CA PRO A 79 -9.17 -4.98 -10.51
C PRO A 79 -10.25 -5.78 -9.76
N PRO A 80 -9.97 -7.04 -9.35
CA PRO A 80 -10.93 -7.86 -8.64
C PRO A 80 -11.13 -7.36 -7.20
N ALA A 81 -12.35 -7.57 -6.73
CA ALA A 81 -12.90 -7.16 -5.44
C ALA A 81 -12.00 -7.39 -4.23
N SER A 82 -11.88 -6.37 -3.38
CA SER A 82 -11.69 -6.49 -1.92
C SER A 82 -11.95 -5.14 -1.26
N GLN A 83 -13.20 -4.68 -1.31
CA GLN A 83 -13.72 -3.70 -0.34
C GLN A 83 -14.94 -4.35 0.31
N PRO A 84 -14.95 -4.63 1.63
CA PRO A 84 -16.21 -4.74 2.32
C PRO A 84 -16.80 -3.33 2.36
N VAL A 85 -17.92 -3.19 1.67
CA VAL A 85 -18.72 -1.98 1.63
C VAL A 85 -19.26 -1.70 3.04
N CYS A 86 -18.81 -0.61 3.68
CA CYS A 86 -19.62 0.00 4.72
C CYS A 86 -20.73 0.77 4.00
N GLN A 87 -21.89 0.13 3.80
CA GLN A 87 -23.08 0.81 3.32
C GLN A 87 -23.63 1.67 4.45
N ASP A 88 -23.33 2.97 4.43
CA ASP A 88 -24.10 3.98 5.14
C ASP A 88 -25.45 4.11 4.43
N THR A 89 -26.46 3.47 5.00
CA THR A 89 -27.82 3.48 4.47
C THR A 89 -28.51 4.78 4.89
N ARG A 90 -28.86 5.58 3.87
CA ARG A 90 -30.16 6.26 3.67
C ARG A 90 -30.03 7.77 3.41
N VAL A 91 -29.80 8.10 2.15
CA VAL A 91 -30.50 9.26 1.56
C VAL A 91 -31.96 8.89 1.40
N HIS A 92 -32.89 9.75 1.81
CA HIS A 92 -34.16 9.96 1.12
C HIS A 92 -34.48 11.44 1.31
N HIS A 93 -34.40 12.15 0.18
CA HIS A 93 -34.76 13.54 -0.02
C HIS A 93 -36.28 13.60 -0.25
N LEU A 94 -36.93 14.65 0.28
CA LEU A 94 -38.19 15.30 -0.13
C LEU A 94 -39.42 14.45 -0.49
N ASP A 95 -40.48 14.61 0.31
CA ASP A 95 -41.74 15.28 -0.11
C ASP A 95 -42.19 16.20 1.03
#